data_AF-C8S5I9-F1
#
_entry.id   AF-C8S5I9-F1
#
_cell.length_a   1.000
_cell.length_b   1.000
_cell.length_c   1.000
_cell.angle_alpha   90.00
_cell.angle_beta   90.00
_cell.angle_gamma   90.00
#
_symmetry.space_group_name_H-M   'P 1'
#
loop_
_entity.id
_entity.type
_entity.pdbx_description
1 polymer ?
#
loop_
_entity_poly.entity_id
_entity_poly.type
_entity_poly.pdbx_seq_one_letter_code
_entity_poly.pdbx_strand_id
1 'polypeptide(L)'
;MTQHPGPAQKMQQTATEVTLGDDLLRGADEIAKFMFGDVKHRRKVYYLTGEAPKGMPHFKMGSVICARKSTLLNWIVQQERFTPGE
;
A
#
# COMPACT_ATOMS: atom_id res chain seq x y z
N MET A 1 -13.50 40.77 -38.24
CA MET A 1 -12.63 39.64 -37.84
C MET A 1 -12.21 39.87 -36.40
N THR A 2 -12.94 39.31 -35.42
CA THR A 2 -12.53 39.40 -34.02
C THR A 2 -12.92 38.11 -33.33
N GLN A 3 -12.07 37.09 -33.49
CA GLN A 3 -12.22 35.81 -32.82
C GLN A 3 -11.92 36.04 -31.33
N HIS A 4 -12.93 35.83 -30.50
CA HIS A 4 -12.74 35.65 -29.05
C HIS A 4 -12.31 34.21 -28.82
N PRO A 5 -11.16 33.93 -28.18
CA PRO A 5 -10.89 32.58 -27.69
C PRO A 5 -11.42 32.49 -26.25
N GLY A 6 -12.40 31.63 -26.02
CA GLY A 6 -12.71 31.18 -24.67
C GLY A 6 -13.85 30.16 -24.64
N PRO A 7 -13.88 29.23 -23.66
CA PRO A 7 -12.88 28.94 -22.63
C PRO A 7 -12.15 27.61 -22.89
N ALA A 8 -10.86 27.57 -22.56
CA ALA A 8 -10.12 26.32 -22.44
C ALA A 8 -10.80 25.45 -21.36
N GLN A 9 -11.24 24.27 -21.79
CA GLN A 9 -11.88 23.27 -20.97
C GLN A 9 -10.93 22.86 -19.83
N LYS A 10 -11.22 23.28 -18.60
CA LYS A 10 -10.55 22.76 -17.40
C LYS A 10 -10.93 21.29 -17.25
N MET A 11 -10.10 20.39 -17.77
CA MET A 11 -10.16 18.98 -17.38
C MET A 11 -9.74 18.91 -15.90
N GLN A 12 -10.72 18.82 -15.01
CA GLN A 12 -10.50 18.53 -13.59
C GLN A 12 -10.05 17.08 -13.49
N GLN A 13 -8.74 16.88 -13.58
CA GLN A 13 -8.13 15.60 -13.31
C GLN A 13 -7.84 15.53 -11.82
N THR A 14 -8.83 15.12 -11.02
CA THR A 14 -8.62 14.79 -9.61
C THR A 14 -7.96 13.41 -9.51
N ALA A 15 -6.74 13.29 -10.03
CA ALA A 15 -5.82 12.27 -9.59
C ALA A 15 -5.13 12.85 -8.37
N THR A 16 -5.62 12.54 -7.17
CA THR A 16 -4.82 12.75 -5.96
C THR A 16 -3.60 11.86 -6.09
N GLU A 17 -2.48 12.41 -6.57
CA GLU A 17 -1.21 11.71 -6.64
C GLU A 17 -0.87 11.22 -5.24
N VAL A 18 -0.95 9.90 -5.03
CA VAL A 18 -0.54 9.29 -3.76
C VAL A 18 0.96 9.48 -3.65
N THR A 19 1.39 10.27 -2.67
CA THR A 19 2.81 10.51 -2.47
C THR A 19 3.49 9.24 -1.94
N LEU A 20 4.81 9.14 -2.12
CA LEU A 20 5.58 8.05 -1.52
C LEU A 20 5.42 8.00 0.01
N GLY A 21 5.28 9.16 0.65
CA GLY A 21 5.06 9.26 2.10
C GLY A 21 3.73 8.65 2.52
N ASP A 22 2.66 8.89 1.75
CA ASP A 22 1.34 8.31 2.02
C ASP A 22 1.31 6.80 1.74
N ASP A 23 2.14 6.31 0.82
CA ASP A 23 2.24 4.88 0.50
C ASP A 23 3.11 4.10 1.50
N LEU A 24 4.02 4.76 2.21
CA LEU A 24 4.96 4.12 3.13
C LEU A 24 4.31 3.81 4.49
N LEU A 25 4.53 2.59 4.99
CA LEU A 25 4.22 2.15 6.35
C LEU A 25 5.53 1.87 7.07
N ARG A 26 5.76 2.57 8.18
CA ARG A 26 6.97 2.49 8.98
C ARG A 26 6.70 1.76 10.31
N GLY A 27 7.32 0.60 10.46
CA GLY A 27 7.24 -0.20 11.68
C GLY A 27 6.02 -1.12 11.71
N ALA A 28 6.07 -2.08 12.64
CA ALA A 28 5.03 -3.09 12.78
C ALA A 28 3.67 -2.51 13.20
N ASP A 29 3.65 -1.37 13.90
CA ASP A 29 2.41 -0.75 14.36
C ASP A 29 1.60 -0.14 13.22
N GLU A 30 2.24 0.63 12.33
CA GLU A 30 1.57 1.20 11.16
C GLU A 30 1.10 0.10 10.19
N ILE A 31 1.94 -0.92 9.99
CA ILE A 31 1.57 -2.09 9.19
C ILE A 31 0.39 -2.82 9.83
N ALA A 32 0.39 -3.02 11.15
CA ALA A 32 -0.69 -3.71 11.85
C ALA A 32 -2.00 -2.93 11.80
N LYS A 33 -1.93 -1.61 11.98
CA LYS A 33 -3.10 -0.73 11.83
C LYS A 33 -3.66 -0.78 10.41
N PHE A 34 -2.80 -0.80 9.39
CA PHE A 34 -3.22 -0.88 7.99
C PHE A 34 -3.84 -2.24 7.64
N MET A 35 -3.20 -3.35 8.01
CA MET A 35 -3.62 -4.71 7.61
C MET A 35 -4.71 -5.31 8.50
N PHE A 36 -4.73 -4.96 9.79
CA PHE A 36 -5.61 -5.58 10.80
C PHE A 36 -6.50 -4.59 11.54
N GLY A 37 -6.42 -3.30 11.22
CA GLY A 37 -7.22 -2.25 11.84
C GLY A 37 -6.77 -1.82 13.25
N ASP A 38 -5.79 -2.50 13.86
CA ASP A 38 -5.36 -2.23 15.23
C ASP A 38 -3.88 -2.57 15.46
N VAL A 39 -3.17 -1.67 16.13
CA VAL A 39 -1.74 -1.79 16.49
C VAL A 39 -1.46 -2.99 17.41
N LYS A 40 -2.46 -3.51 18.15
CA LYS A 40 -2.32 -4.70 18.99
C LYS A 40 -1.89 -5.94 18.20
N HIS A 41 -2.07 -5.94 16.88
CA HIS A 41 -1.73 -7.03 15.99
C HIS A 41 -0.28 -6.98 15.46
N ARG A 42 0.59 -6.11 15.98
CA ARG A 42 2.02 -6.02 15.58
C ARG A 42 2.79 -7.35 15.63
N ARG A 43 2.44 -8.27 16.53
CA ARG A 43 3.06 -9.62 16.57
C ARG A 43 2.74 -10.45 15.32
N LYS A 44 1.55 -10.28 14.74
CA LYS A 44 1.18 -10.93 13.47
C LYS A 44 2.03 -10.41 12.32
N VAL A 45 2.37 -9.11 12.34
CA VAL A 45 3.28 -8.51 11.35
C VAL A 45 4.65 -9.17 11.42
N TYR A 46 5.26 -9.29 12.61
CA TYR A 46 6.56 -9.95 12.74
C TYR A 46 6.55 -11.39 12.22
N TYR A 47 5.52 -12.16 12.56
CA TYR A 47 5.32 -13.51 12.03
C TYR A 47 5.26 -13.52 10.49
N LEU A 48 4.45 -12.63 9.89
CA LEU A 48 4.32 -12.50 8.43
C LEU A 48 5.61 -12.02 7.74
N THR A 49 6.52 -11.38 8.45
CA THR A 49 7.81 -10.96 7.88
C THR A 49 8.94 -11.98 8.03
N GLY A 50 8.73 -13.07 8.78
CA GLY A 50 9.81 -14.03 9.08
C GLY A 50 9.40 -15.49 8.96
N GLU A 51 8.45 -15.93 9.78
CA GLU A 51 8.16 -17.35 10.01
C GLU A 51 6.99 -17.88 9.15
N ALA A 52 6.19 -17.00 8.56
CA ALA A 52 5.02 -17.41 7.81
C ALA A 52 5.41 -18.16 6.51
N PRO A 53 4.74 -19.29 6.20
CA PRO A 53 4.94 -20.02 4.93
C PRO A 53 4.73 -19.14 3.70
N LYS A 54 3.80 -18.18 3.80
CA LYS A 54 3.59 -17.10 2.84
C LYS A 54 3.75 -15.77 3.53
N GLY A 55 4.99 -15.26 3.53
CA GLY A 55 5.30 -13.97 4.12
C GLY A 55 4.73 -12.80 3.34
N MET A 56 4.54 -11.67 4.03
CA MET A 56 4.14 -10.41 3.39
C MET A 56 5.36 -9.68 2.78
N PRO A 57 5.18 -8.96 1.67
CA PRO A 57 6.24 -8.13 1.10
C PRO A 57 6.59 -6.99 2.07
N HIS A 58 7.87 -6.87 2.37
CA HIS A 58 8.41 -5.86 3.28
C HIS A 58 9.88 -5.57 2.93
N PHE A 59 10.43 -4.52 3.52
CA PHE A 59 11.86 -4.20 3.42
C PHE A 59 12.36 -3.59 4.74
N LYS A 60 13.68 -3.48 4.88
CA LYS A 60 14.33 -2.88 6.05
C LYS A 60 14.83 -1.48 5.73
N MET A 61 14.56 -0.53 6.63
CA MET A 61 15.16 0.80 6.66
C MET A 61 15.94 0.92 7.97
N GLY A 62 17.22 0.52 7.94
CA GLY A 62 18.00 0.27 9.15
C GLY A 62 17.42 -0.90 9.95
N SER A 63 17.12 -0.68 11.23
CA SER A 63 16.49 -1.69 12.10
C SER A 63 14.96 -1.76 11.94
N VAL A 64 14.34 -0.80 11.25
CA VAL A 64 12.89 -0.68 11.14
C VAL A 64 12.38 -1.47 9.95
N ILE A 65 11.31 -2.24 10.14
CA ILE A 65 10.58 -2.91 9.06
C ILE A 65 9.64 -1.90 8.43
N CYS A 66 9.67 -1.80 7.11
CA CYS A 66 8.76 -0.97 6.35
C CYS A 66 8.04 -1.81 5.28
N ALA A 67 6.89 -1.32 4.85
CA ALA A 67 6.16 -1.86 3.70
C ALA A 67 5.49 -0.71 2.95
N ARG A 68 5.03 -0.97 1.72
CA ARG A 68 4.19 -0.02 0.99
C ARG A 68 2.75 -0.52 0.93
N LYS A 69 1.78 0.37 1.12
CA LYS A 69 0.35 0.04 1.05
C LYS A 69 0.02 -0.55 -0.32
N SER A 70 0.45 0.10 -1.39
CA SER A 70 0.25 -0.33 -2.78
C SER A 70 0.79 -1.74 -3.05
N THR A 71 1.98 -2.04 -2.53
CA THR A 71 2.61 -3.36 -2.68
C THR A 71 1.87 -4.44 -1.90
N LEU A 72 1.43 -4.14 -0.68
CA LEU A 72 0.63 -5.08 0.13
C LEU A 72 -0.70 -5.40 -0.53
N LEU A 73 -1.41 -4.39 -1.05
CA LEU A 73 -2.68 -4.57 -1.75
C LEU A 73 -2.51 -5.43 -3.00
N ASN A 74 -1.51 -5.12 -3.85
CA ASN A 74 -1.23 -5.92 -5.04
C ASN A 74 -0.86 -7.37 -4.69
N TRP A 75 -0.12 -7.56 -3.61
CA TRP A 75 0.23 -8.90 -3.12
C TRP A 75 -1.00 -9.67 -2.65
N ILE A 76 -1.95 -9.04 -1.92
CA ILE A 76 -3.21 -9.68 -1.52
C ILE A 76 -3.99 -10.16 -2.75
N VAL A 77 -4.14 -9.29 -3.76
CA VAL A 77 -4.80 -9.65 -5.03
C VAL A 77 -4.13 -10.85 -5.71
N GLN A 78 -2.80 -10.94 -5.66
CA GLN A 78 -2.08 -12.10 -6.19
C GLN A 78 -2.31 -13.37 -5.37
N GLN A 79 -2.42 -13.26 -4.03
CA GLN A 79 -2.75 -14.41 -3.19
C GLN A 79 -4.16 -14.91 -3.44
N GLU A 80 -5.13 -14.02 -3.66
CA GLU A 80 -6.53 -14.38 -3.95
C GLU A 80 -6.69 -15.11 -5.28
N ARG A 81 -5.83 -14.82 -6.28
CA ARG A 81 -5.81 -15.54 -7.55
C ARG A 81 -5.25 -16.95 -7.42
N PHE A 82 -4.44 -17.20 -6.39
CA PHE A 82 -3.91 -18.51 -6.09
C PHE A 82 -4.89 -19.24 -5.17
N THR A 83 -5.87 -19.93 -5.75
CA THR A 83 -6.70 -20.89 -5.03
C THR A 83 -5.96 -22.22 -4.96
N PRO A 84 -5.49 -22.69 -3.78
CA PRO A 84 -4.89 -24.02 -3.69
C PRO A 84 -6.00 -25.07 -3.87
N GLY A 85 -6.06 -25.75 -5.02
CA GLY A 85 -7.02 -26.83 -5.26
C GLY A 85 -7.67 -26.87 -6.65
N GLU A 86 -7.36 -25.96 -7.57
CA GLU A 86 -7.49 -26.15 -9.03
C GLU A 86 -6.12 -26.52 -9.63
#